data_AF-A0A1I0IZ04-F1
#
_entry.id   AF-A0A1I0IZ04-F1
#
_cell.length_a   1.000
_cell.length_b   1.000
_cell.length_c   1.000
_cell.angle_alpha   90.00
_cell.angle_beta   90.00
_cell.angle_gamma   90.00
#
_symmetry.space_group_name_H-M   'P 1'
#
loop_
_entity.id
_entity.type
_entity.pdbx_description
1 polymer ?
#
loop_
_entity_poly.entity_id
_entity_poly.type
_entity_poly.pdbx_seq_one_letter_code
_entity_poly.pdbx_strand_id
1 'polypeptide(L)' 'MTIAQDELRQFIEQIEAAEAEKADIAEVIKEHYAEAKARGYDTKAMRRIVALRKRDRDELAEAEAIEQMYREALGV' A
#
# COMPACT_ATOMS: atom_id res chain seq x y z
N MET A 1 -29.34 -15.68 18.96
CA MET A 1 -28.17 -14.94 18.43
C MET A 1 -27.98 -13.72 19.29
N THR A 2 -26.79 -13.51 19.82
CA THR A 2 -26.46 -12.31 20.60
C THR A 2 -25.88 -11.25 19.66
N ILE A 3 -26.10 -9.97 19.96
CA ILE A 3 -25.60 -8.84 19.15
C ILE A 3 -24.10 -8.98 18.86
N ALA A 4 -23.30 -9.41 19.85
CA ALA A 4 -21.87 -9.63 19.70
C ALA A 4 -21.48 -10.74 18.70
N GLN A 5 -22.33 -11.77 18.52
CA GLN A 5 -22.08 -12.85 17.56
C GLN A 5 -22.29 -12.39 16.12
N ASP A 6 -23.29 -11.53 15.89
CA ASP A 6 -23.61 -11.00 14.56
C ASP A 6 -22.62 -9.91 14.14
N GLU A 7 -22.16 -9.08 15.07
CA GLU A 7 -21.09 -8.11 14.85
C GLU A 7 -19.75 -8.79 14.48
N LEU A 8 -19.36 -9.84 15.22
CA LEU A 8 -18.15 -10.61 14.89
C LEU A 8 -18.23 -11.25 13.50
N ARG A 9 -19.40 -11.79 13.11
CA ARG A 9 -19.59 -12.36 11.77
C ARG A 9 -19.38 -11.30 10.68
N GLN A 10 -19.95 -10.11 10.84
CA GLN A 10 -19.80 -9.04 9.86
C GLN A 10 -18.34 -8.63 9.68
N PHE A 11 -17.56 -8.51 10.75
CA PHE A 11 -16.13 -8.22 10.65
C PHE A 11 -15.37 -9.31 9.89
N ILE A 12 -15.68 -10.59 10.16
CA ILE A 12 -15.05 -11.71 9.46
C ILE A 12 -15.36 -11.65 7.96
N GLU A 13 -16.64 -11.48 7.59
CA GLU A 13 -17.06 -11.40 6.19
C GLU A 13 -16.40 -10.21 5.44
N GLN A 14 -16.27 -9.06 6.11
CA GLN A 14 -15.55 -7.90 5.55
C GLN A 14 -14.06 -8.19 5.32
N ILE A 15 -13.40 -8.86 6.27
CA ILE A 15 -11.99 -9.22 6.15
C ILE A 15 -11.79 -10.26 5.04
N GLU A 16 -12.66 -11.26 4.93
CA GLU A 16 -12.59 -12.26 3.87
C GLU A 16 -12.77 -11.63 2.49
N ALA A 17 -13.71 -10.69 2.35
CA ALA A 17 -13.89 -9.93 1.11
C ALA A 17 -12.64 -9.09 0.77
N ALA A 18 -12.04 -8.44 1.76
CA ALA A 18 -10.83 -7.63 1.57
C ALA A 18 -9.61 -8.51 1.20
N GLU A 19 -9.47 -9.70 1.78
CA GLU A 19 -8.40 -10.63 1.42
C GLU A 19 -8.58 -11.20 0.00
N ALA A 20 -9.83 -11.43 -0.43
CA ALA A 20 -10.12 -11.82 -1.81
C ALA A 20 -9.74 -10.72 -2.82
N GLU A 21 -10.15 -9.48 -2.57
CA GLU A 21 -9.79 -8.33 -3.43
C GLU A 21 -8.26 -8.14 -3.50
N LYS A 22 -7.59 -8.26 -2.35
CA LYS A 22 -6.12 -8.19 -2.28
C LYS A 22 -5.45 -9.29 -3.10
N ALA A 23 -6.01 -10.50 -3.12
CA ALA A 23 -5.50 -11.59 -3.95
C ALA A 23 -5.65 -11.28 -5.44
N ASP A 24 -6.82 -10.78 -5.86
CA ASP A 24 -7.07 -10.40 -7.26
C ASP A 24 -6.10 -9.29 -7.73
N ILE A 25 -5.91 -8.26 -6.90
CA ILE A 25 -4.94 -7.19 -7.16
C ILE A 25 -3.51 -7.75 -7.27
N ALA A 26 -3.15 -8.73 -6.42
CA ALA A 26 -1.83 -9.35 -6.46
C ALA A 26 -1.58 -10.07 -7.79
N GLU A 27 -2.60 -10.72 -8.36
CA GLU A 27 -2.50 -11.34 -9.69
C GLU A 27 -2.34 -10.29 -10.79
N VAL A 28 -3.13 -9.22 -10.77
CA VAL A 28 -2.97 -8.10 -11.74
C VAL A 28 -1.56 -7.51 -11.69
N ILE A 29 -0.99 -7.32 -10.49
CA ILE A 29 0.39 -6.85 -10.34
C ILE A 29 1.39 -7.83 -10.96
N LYS A 30 1.19 -9.16 -10.78
CA LYS A 30 2.06 -10.16 -11.40
C LYS A 30 1.99 -10.09 -12.92
N GLU A 31 0.80 -9.92 -13.50
CA GLU A 31 0.61 -9.77 -14.94
C GLU A 31 1.36 -8.56 -15.50
N HIS A 32 1.29 -7.40 -14.85
CA HIS A 32 2.06 -6.21 -15.26
C HIS A 32 3.57 -6.45 -15.25
N TYR A 33 4.10 -7.13 -14.23
CA TYR A 33 5.51 -7.49 -14.22
C TYR A 33 5.85 -8.51 -15.33
N ALA A 34 4.98 -9.46 -15.61
CA ALA A 34 5.18 -10.43 -16.70
C ALA A 34 5.20 -9.73 -18.07
N GLU A 35 4.27 -8.80 -18.29
CA GLU A 35 4.19 -7.97 -19.50
C GLU A 35 5.43 -7.08 -19.67
N ALA A 36 5.89 -6.44 -18.60
CA ALA A 36 7.13 -5.68 -18.60
C ALA A 36 8.35 -6.55 -18.93
N LYS A 37 8.41 -7.77 -18.38
CA LYS A 37 9.46 -8.74 -18.69
C LYS A 37 9.44 -9.14 -20.17
N ALA A 38 8.27 -9.39 -20.74
CA ALA A 38 8.11 -9.74 -22.15
C ALA A 38 8.58 -8.61 -23.09
N ARG A 39 8.46 -7.35 -22.65
CA ARG A 39 8.97 -6.17 -23.34
C ARG A 39 10.47 -5.91 -23.14
N GLY A 40 11.16 -6.73 -22.33
CA GLY A 40 12.60 -6.63 -22.08
C GLY A 40 13.01 -5.78 -20.87
N TYR A 41 12.08 -5.35 -20.01
CA TYR A 41 12.41 -4.61 -18.80
C TYR A 41 12.92 -5.52 -17.67
N ASP A 42 13.87 -5.01 -16.87
CA ASP A 42 14.32 -5.67 -15.64
C ASP A 42 13.28 -5.50 -14.52
N THR A 43 12.46 -6.54 -14.33
CA THR A 43 11.44 -6.57 -13.28
C THR A 43 12.00 -6.49 -11.85
N LYS A 44 13.25 -6.90 -11.60
CA LYS A 44 13.90 -6.77 -10.28
C LYS A 44 14.29 -5.33 -10.00
N ALA A 45 14.75 -4.58 -11.01
CA ALA A 45 14.95 -3.15 -10.91
C ALA A 45 13.61 -2.42 -10.67
N MET A 46 12.56 -2.76 -11.43
CA MET A 46 11.23 -2.16 -11.26
C MET A 46 10.66 -2.39 -9.84
N ARG A 47 10.73 -3.62 -9.31
CA ARG A 47 10.26 -3.92 -7.94
C ARG A 47 10.98 -3.09 -6.88
N ARG A 48 12.29 -2.87 -7.04
CA ARG A 48 13.07 -1.98 -6.15
C ARG A 48 12.57 -0.55 -6.23
N ILE A 49 12.33 -0.02 -7.44
CA ILE A 49 11.81 1.34 -7.64
C ILE A 49 10.42 1.49 -7.01
N VAL A 50 9.52 0.52 -7.20
CA VAL A 50 8.17 0.54 -6.59
C VAL A 50 8.26 0.52 -5.06
N ALA A 51 9.13 -0.33 -4.48
CA ALA A 51 9.34 -0.38 -3.03
C ALA A 51 9.92 0.92 -2.47
N LEU A 52 10.89 1.53 -3.17
CA LEU A 52 11.44 2.84 -2.82
C LEU A 52 10.36 3.91 -2.84
N ARG A 53 9.58 4.01 -3.92
CA ARG A 53 8.48 4.99 -4.06
C ARG A 53 7.36 4.81 -3.04
N LYS A 54 7.20 3.60 -2.48
CA LYS A 54 6.25 3.34 -1.39
C LYS A 54 6.74 3.95 -0.09
N ARG A 55 8.02 3.77 0.25
CA ARG A 55 8.65 4.39 1.43
C ARG A 55 8.75 5.90 1.30
N ASP A 56 9.09 6.38 0.10
CA ASP A 56 9.34 7.79 -0.18
C ASP A 56 8.12 8.66 0.11
N ARG A 57 6.87 8.18 -0.03
CA ARG A 57 5.68 9.00 0.31
C ARG A 57 5.38 9.06 1.81
N ASP A 58 5.60 7.95 2.52
CA ASP A 58 5.34 7.87 3.96
C ASP A 58 6.45 8.60 4.74
N GLU A 59 7.71 8.40 4.34
CA GLU A 59 8.88 9.09 4.91
C GLU A 59 8.91 10.58 4.51
N LEU A 60 8.50 10.95 3.29
CA LEU A 60 8.38 12.36 2.90
C LEU A 60 7.25 13.06 3.66
N ALA A 61 6.10 12.43 3.86
CA ALA A 61 5.02 13.04 4.64
C ALA A 61 5.41 13.24 6.11
N GLU A 62 6.16 12.30 6.70
CA GLU A 62 6.68 12.42 8.06
C GLU A 62 7.79 13.49 8.15
N ALA A 63 8.69 13.54 7.17
CA ALA A 63 9.72 14.57 7.07
C ALA A 63 9.12 15.98 6.83
N GLU A 64 8.12 16.10 5.95
CA GLU A 64 7.39 17.34 5.69
C GLU A 64 6.62 17.81 6.93
N ALA A 65 6.02 16.90 7.70
CA ALA A 65 5.36 17.26 8.96
C ALA A 65 6.34 17.78 10.02
N ILE A 66 7.52 17.16 10.14
CA ILE A 66 8.58 17.61 11.05
C ILE A 66 9.16 18.95 10.59
N GLU A 67 9.40 19.10 9.28
CA GLU A 67 9.91 20.33 8.69
C GLU A 67 8.91 21.48 8.88
N GLN A 68 7.63 21.22 8.64
CA GLN A 68 6.54 22.18 8.86
C GLN A 68 6.48 22.62 10.33
N MET A 69 6.61 21.69 11.28
CA MET A 69 6.66 22.01 12.71
C MET A 69 7.86 22.90 13.06
N TYR A 70 9.04 22.63 12.50
CA TYR A 70 10.23 23.47 12.72
C TYR A 70 10.10 24.84 12.07
N ARG A 71 9.54 24.90 10.87
CA ARG A 71 9.22 26.13 10.14
C ARG A 71 8.25 27.02 10.93
N GLU A 72 7.18 26.43 11.46
CA GLU A 72 6.23 27.13 12.34
C GLU A 72 6.90 27.63 13.63
N ALA A 73 7.74 26.81 14.27
CA ALA A 73 8.47 27.19 15.47
C ALA A 73 9.50 28.30 15.22
N LEU A 74 10.07 28.37 14.01
CA LEU A 74 11.06 29.36 13.60
C LEU A 74 10.45 30.58 12.88
N GLY A 75 9.16 30.53 12.54
CA GLY A 75 8.43 31.61 11.86
C GLY A 75 8.82 31.81 10.39
N VAL A 76 9.18 30.74 9.67
CA VAL A 76 9.63 30.76 8.26
C VAL A 76 8.94 29.73 7.38
#